data_AF-A0A1L3JKQ8-F1
#
_entry.id   AF-A0A1L3JKQ8-F1
#
_cell.length_a   1.000
_cell.length_b   1.000
_cell.length_c   1.000
_cell.angle_alpha   90.00
_cell.angle_beta   90.00
_cell.angle_gamma   90.00
#
_symmetry.space_group_name_H-M   'P 1'
#
loop_
_entity.id
_entity.type
_entity.pdbx_description
1 polymer ?
#
loop_
_entity_poly.entity_id
_entity_poly.type
_entity_poly.pdbx_seq_one_letter_code
_entity_poly.pdbx_strand_id
1 'polypeptide(L)'
;MKQFLTTVFCLFILSISAQEKNFKEFYKAHKKEADVSLNVPGFIASFFIDDQDDEALDALLDKANNYKVLVFDNNSTSVQNDFKKFVKRNKLKTIVRIKDKGDRISIHFREEKNRIKEIIVNVFSKNKDAVMVGLKTNLTKEELNTIISKTDIKLASK
;
A
#
# COMPACT_ATOMS: atom_id res chain seq x y z
N MET A 1 -45.80 19.65 2.78
CA MET A 1 -45.18 18.50 2.08
C MET A 1 -43.94 18.88 1.25
N LYS A 2 -43.92 20.01 0.53
CA LYS A 2 -42.77 20.41 -0.30
C LYS A 2 -41.44 20.58 0.48
N GLN A 3 -41.47 21.14 1.69
CA GLN A 3 -40.26 21.35 2.51
C GLN A 3 -39.69 20.05 3.11
N PHE A 4 -40.52 19.04 3.33
CA PHE A 4 -40.06 17.73 3.83
C PHE A 4 -39.32 16.96 2.73
N LEU A 5 -39.79 17.08 1.49
CA LEU A 5 -39.16 16.45 0.33
C LEU A 5 -37.77 17.04 0.03
N THR A 6 -37.60 18.36 0.21
CA THR A 6 -36.30 19.03 0.04
C THR A 6 -35.27 18.57 1.07
N THR A 7 -35.67 18.41 2.34
CA THR A 7 -34.76 17.95 3.40
C THR A 7 -34.31 16.50 3.20
N VAL A 8 -35.21 15.63 2.73
CA VAL A 8 -34.88 14.23 2.40
C VAL A 8 -33.92 14.14 1.20
N PHE A 9 -34.08 15.02 0.20
CA PHE A 9 -33.18 15.09 -0.94
C PHE A 9 -31.77 15.56 -0.55
N CYS A 10 -31.65 16.56 0.35
CA CYS A 10 -30.34 17.02 0.85
C CYS A 10 -29.59 15.96 1.68
N LEU A 11 -30.30 15.10 2.43
CA LEU A 11 -29.69 13.99 3.18
C LEU A 11 -29.11 12.90 2.25
N PHE A 12 -29.65 12.75 1.04
CA PHE A 12 -29.19 11.76 0.06
C PHE A 12 -27.88 12.14 -0.66
N ILE A 13 -27.47 13.41 -0.61
CA ILE A 13 -26.22 13.88 -1.24
C ILE A 13 -25.02 13.68 -0.29
N LEU A 14 -25.27 13.47 1.01
CA LEU A 14 -24.23 13.25 2.03
C LEU A 14 -23.79 11.79 2.14
N SER A 15 -24.43 10.85 1.45
CA SER A 15 -23.91 9.50 1.24
C SER A 15 -22.86 9.52 0.13
N ILE A 16 -21.80 10.31 0.34
CA ILE A 16 -20.54 10.13 -0.39
C ILE A 16 -20.09 8.72 -0.05
N SER A 17 -20.32 7.80 -0.98
CA SER A 17 -19.78 6.46 -0.92
C SER A 17 -18.28 6.61 -0.64
N ALA A 18 -17.84 6.07 0.50
CA ALA A 18 -16.43 5.96 0.81
C ALA A 18 -15.84 4.97 -0.21
N GLN A 19 -15.55 5.46 -1.42
CA GLN A 19 -14.97 4.67 -2.47
C GLN A 19 -13.59 4.25 -1.96
N GLU A 20 -13.37 2.95 -1.85
CA GLU A 20 -12.08 2.41 -1.44
C GLU A 20 -11.02 2.87 -2.46
N LYS A 21 -10.14 3.74 -1.99
CA LYS A 21 -9.06 4.33 -2.76
C LYS A 21 -7.90 3.35 -2.79
N ASN A 22 -7.42 3.08 -3.99
CA ASN A 22 -6.26 2.25 -4.22
C ASN A 22 -4.95 3.03 -3.96
N PHE A 23 -3.81 2.34 -3.94
CA PHE A 23 -2.53 3.02 -3.67
C PHE A 23 -2.16 4.01 -4.79
N LYS A 24 -2.65 3.81 -6.01
CA LYS A 24 -2.44 4.75 -7.12
C LYS A 24 -3.00 6.15 -6.81
N GLU A 25 -4.09 6.26 -6.06
CA GLU A 25 -4.60 7.56 -5.61
C GLU A 25 -3.72 8.21 -4.55
N PHE A 26 -3.26 7.43 -3.57
CA PHE A 26 -2.30 7.90 -2.57
C PHE A 26 -1.02 8.41 -3.27
N TYR A 27 -0.47 7.62 -4.18
CA TYR A 27 0.67 8.00 -5.01
C TYR A 27 0.45 9.33 -5.73
N LYS A 28 -0.71 9.51 -6.39
CA LYS A 28 -1.01 10.75 -7.11
C LYS A 28 -1.06 11.98 -6.20
N ALA A 29 -1.57 11.82 -4.97
CA ALA A 29 -1.67 12.91 -4.01
C ALA A 29 -0.29 13.35 -3.49
N HIS A 30 0.64 12.40 -3.34
CA HIS A 30 1.93 12.63 -2.67
C HIS A 30 3.15 12.65 -3.63
N LYS A 31 2.99 12.33 -4.92
CA LYS A 31 4.15 12.26 -5.87
C LYS A 31 4.89 13.59 -6.08
N LYS A 32 4.24 14.73 -5.85
CA LYS A 32 4.85 16.06 -6.06
C LYS A 32 5.68 16.53 -4.87
N GLU A 33 5.38 16.02 -3.68
CA GLU A 33 6.09 16.33 -2.44
C GLU A 33 7.16 15.28 -2.11
N ALA A 34 7.24 14.19 -2.88
CA ALA A 34 8.28 13.17 -2.77
C ALA A 34 9.56 13.61 -3.48
N ASP A 35 10.71 13.35 -2.87
CA ASP A 35 12.03 13.58 -3.47
C ASP A 35 12.27 12.65 -4.66
N VAL A 36 11.77 11.42 -4.58
CA VAL A 36 11.72 10.48 -5.70
C VAL A 36 10.30 9.94 -5.85
N SER A 37 9.75 10.02 -7.05
CA SER A 37 8.48 9.36 -7.40
C SER A 37 8.60 8.60 -8.73
N LEU A 38 8.46 7.28 -8.67
CA LEU A 38 8.60 6.40 -9.83
C LEU A 38 7.36 5.53 -9.99
N ASN A 39 6.97 5.34 -11.24
CA ASN A 39 5.97 4.35 -11.65
C ASN A 39 6.65 3.36 -12.59
N VAL A 40 7.09 2.23 -12.04
CA VAL A 40 7.94 1.25 -12.69
C VAL A 40 7.07 0.08 -13.18
N PRO A 41 7.03 -0.21 -14.48
CA PRO A 41 6.42 -1.43 -14.99
C PRO A 41 7.06 -2.71 -14.42
N GLY A 42 6.27 -3.78 -14.27
CA GLY A 42 6.70 -5.14 -13.88
C GLY A 42 8.07 -5.54 -14.43
N PHE A 43 8.16 -5.55 -15.76
CA PHE A 43 9.32 -5.98 -16.54
C PHE A 43 10.59 -5.13 -16.36
N ILE A 44 10.48 -3.92 -15.81
CA ILE A 44 11.64 -3.06 -15.57
C ILE A 44 12.24 -3.34 -14.19
N ALA A 45 11.41 -3.72 -13.21
CA ALA A 45 11.88 -3.95 -11.85
C ALA A 45 12.90 -5.09 -11.77
N SER A 46 12.75 -6.12 -12.60
CA SER A 46 13.68 -7.25 -12.69
C SER A 46 15.10 -6.87 -13.17
N PHE A 47 15.32 -5.66 -13.70
CA PHE A 47 16.67 -5.19 -14.02
C PHE A 47 17.39 -4.53 -12.85
N PHE A 48 16.66 -4.15 -11.79
CA PHE A 48 17.21 -3.44 -10.63
C PHE A 48 17.39 -4.32 -9.40
N ILE A 49 16.92 -5.56 -9.47
CA ILE A 49 16.97 -6.53 -8.38
C ILE A 49 17.99 -7.59 -8.82
N ASP A 50 19.02 -7.81 -8.00
CA ASP A 50 20.08 -8.78 -8.27
C ASP A 50 19.57 -10.16 -7.79
N ASP A 51 18.92 -10.86 -8.72
CA ASP A 51 18.04 -12.02 -8.47
C ASP A 51 18.77 -13.37 -8.36
N GLN A 52 20.04 -13.41 -7.94
CA GLN A 52 20.70 -14.71 -7.80
C GLN A 52 20.22 -15.41 -6.50
N ASP A 53 19.10 -16.13 -6.61
CA ASP A 53 18.57 -17.17 -5.72
C ASP A 53 17.45 -16.80 -4.71
N ASP A 54 16.54 -15.85 -5.02
CA ASP A 54 15.33 -15.63 -4.20
C ASP A 54 14.02 -15.96 -4.95
N GLU A 55 13.62 -17.23 -4.89
CA GLU A 55 12.36 -17.72 -5.50
C GLU A 55 11.10 -17.00 -4.99
N ALA A 56 11.12 -16.44 -3.77
CA ALA A 56 9.97 -15.74 -3.21
C ALA A 56 9.82 -14.36 -3.84
N LEU A 57 10.95 -13.70 -4.07
CA LEU A 57 11.02 -12.42 -4.76
C LEU A 57 10.59 -12.58 -6.22
N ASP A 58 11.12 -13.57 -6.94
CA ASP A 58 10.73 -13.89 -8.32
C ASP A 58 9.22 -14.10 -8.45
N ALA A 59 8.64 -14.95 -7.59
CA ALA A 59 7.22 -15.24 -7.60
C ALA A 59 6.35 -13.98 -7.34
N LEU A 60 6.85 -13.02 -6.57
CA LEU A 60 6.17 -11.75 -6.32
C LEU A 60 6.31 -10.78 -7.50
N LEU A 61 7.49 -10.71 -8.10
CA LEU A 61 7.78 -9.86 -9.26
C LEU A 61 6.95 -10.28 -10.48
N ASP A 62 6.86 -11.58 -10.75
CA ASP A 62 6.04 -12.15 -11.83
C ASP A 62 4.56 -11.80 -11.72
N LYS A 63 4.06 -11.65 -10.50
CA LYS A 63 2.65 -11.38 -10.20
C LYS A 63 2.34 -9.89 -10.08
N ALA A 64 3.38 -9.05 -10.04
CA ALA A 64 3.27 -7.61 -9.88
C ALA A 64 3.36 -6.90 -11.24
N ASN A 65 2.25 -6.27 -11.63
CA ASN A 65 2.15 -5.61 -12.94
C ASN A 65 2.85 -4.24 -12.97
N ASN A 66 2.87 -3.55 -11.83
CA ASN A 66 3.30 -2.16 -11.75
C ASN A 66 3.63 -1.78 -10.31
N TYR A 67 4.76 -1.14 -10.12
CA TYR A 67 5.28 -0.62 -8.86
C TYR A 67 5.17 0.90 -8.83
N LYS A 68 4.72 1.43 -7.69
CA LYS A 68 4.75 2.86 -7.38
C LYS A 68 5.66 3.08 -6.20
N VAL A 69 6.74 3.80 -6.43
CA VAL A 69 7.76 4.09 -5.42
C VAL A 69 7.67 5.57 -5.08
N LEU A 70 7.59 5.87 -3.79
CA LEU A 70 7.75 7.21 -3.24
C LEU A 70 8.88 7.16 -2.21
N VAL A 71 9.83 8.08 -2.34
CA VAL A 71 10.89 8.32 -1.35
C VAL A 71 10.77 9.75 -0.86
N PHE A 72 10.90 9.92 0.44
CA PHE A 72 10.84 11.20 1.13
C PHE A 72 12.03 11.30 2.09
N ASP A 73 12.78 12.39 2.00
CA ASP A 73 13.87 12.72 2.89
C ASP A 73 13.43 13.83 3.86
N ASN A 74 13.72 13.66 5.15
CA ASN A 74 13.62 14.71 6.18
C ASN A 74 12.28 15.49 6.32
N ASN A 75 11.13 15.00 5.85
CA ASN A 75 9.82 15.63 6.13
C ASN A 75 8.60 14.71 5.97
N SER A 76 8.74 13.40 6.13
CA SER A 76 7.64 12.47 5.81
C SER A 76 6.53 12.34 6.87
N THR A 77 6.60 13.10 7.98
CA THR A 77 5.65 12.94 9.11
C THR A 77 4.19 13.17 8.69
N SER A 78 3.94 14.19 7.86
CA SER A 78 2.60 14.47 7.33
C SER A 78 2.10 13.31 6.46
N VAL A 79 2.94 12.86 5.53
CA VAL A 79 2.67 11.74 4.62
C VAL A 79 2.37 10.46 5.40
N GLN A 80 3.10 10.18 6.47
CA GLN A 80 2.85 9.03 7.33
C GLN A 80 1.51 9.11 8.05
N ASN A 81 1.09 10.30 8.48
CA ASN A 81 -0.23 10.49 9.08
C ASN A 81 -1.33 10.27 8.05
N ASP A 82 -1.16 10.75 6.83
CA ASP A 82 -2.11 10.51 5.75
C ASP A 82 -2.12 9.04 5.32
N PHE A 83 -0.97 8.36 5.35
CA PHE A 83 -0.89 6.92 5.09
C PHE A 83 -1.64 6.11 6.16
N LYS A 84 -1.51 6.46 7.45
CA LYS A 84 -2.32 5.81 8.50
C LYS A 84 -3.82 5.99 8.26
N LYS A 85 -4.26 7.20 7.85
CA LYS A 85 -5.66 7.45 7.51
C LYS A 85 -6.07 6.65 6.27
N PHE A 86 -5.20 6.55 5.26
CA PHE A 86 -5.41 5.77 4.05
C PHE A 86 -5.59 4.28 4.36
N VAL A 87 -4.71 3.68 5.17
CA VAL A 87 -4.83 2.28 5.63
C VAL A 87 -6.18 2.04 6.31
N LYS A 88 -6.57 2.91 7.25
CA LYS A 88 -7.84 2.78 7.99
C LYS A 88 -9.07 2.95 7.08
N ARG A 89 -9.09 3.98 6.24
CA ARG A 89 -10.23 4.28 5.36
C ARG A 89 -10.46 3.19 4.32
N ASN A 90 -9.38 2.62 3.79
CA ASN A 90 -9.44 1.60 2.74
C ASN A 90 -9.38 0.17 3.29
N LYS A 91 -9.56 0.00 4.61
CA LYS A 91 -9.62 -1.30 5.31
C LYS A 91 -8.49 -2.25 4.90
N LEU A 92 -7.29 -1.71 4.73
CA LEU A 92 -6.14 -2.52 4.37
C LEU A 92 -5.80 -3.46 5.53
N LYS A 93 -5.50 -4.72 5.20
CA LYS A 93 -5.08 -5.73 6.16
C LYS A 93 -3.57 -5.66 6.35
N THR A 94 -3.09 -5.74 7.58
CA THR A 94 -1.66 -5.72 7.88
C THR A 94 -1.12 -7.15 7.94
N ILE A 95 -0.03 -7.43 7.22
CA ILE A 95 0.69 -8.71 7.23
C ILE A 95 1.82 -8.66 8.25
N VAL A 96 2.60 -7.57 8.17
CA VAL A 96 3.84 -7.39 8.91
C VAL A 96 3.81 -6.01 9.53
N ARG A 97 4.22 -5.93 10.79
CA ARG A 97 4.44 -4.67 11.49
C ARG A 97 5.61 -4.83 12.43
N ILE A 98 6.74 -4.26 12.05
CA ILE A 98 7.98 -4.30 12.81
C ILE A 98 8.31 -2.88 13.27
N LYS A 99 8.74 -2.77 14.52
CA LYS A 99 9.26 -1.52 15.08
C LYS A 99 10.56 -1.84 15.79
N ASP A 100 11.66 -1.24 15.34
CA ASP A 100 12.95 -1.38 15.97
C ASP A 100 13.64 -0.02 16.06
N LYS A 101 14.17 0.33 17.23
CA LYS A 101 14.97 1.56 17.49
C LYS A 101 14.43 2.90 16.94
N GLY A 102 13.14 2.98 16.64
CA GLY A 102 12.48 4.18 16.08
C GLY A 102 12.06 4.02 14.62
N ASP A 103 12.66 3.07 13.92
CA ASP A 103 12.29 2.68 12.57
C ASP A 103 11.05 1.79 12.60
N ARG A 104 10.23 1.92 11.56
CA ARG A 104 8.94 1.25 11.44
C ARG A 104 8.79 0.70 10.04
N ILE A 105 8.61 -0.61 9.96
CA ILE A 105 8.28 -1.32 8.72
C ILE A 105 6.87 -1.84 8.85
N SER A 106 6.06 -1.63 7.83
CA SER A 106 4.72 -2.22 7.76
C SER A 106 4.38 -2.65 6.36
N ILE A 107 3.82 -3.85 6.23
CA ILE A 107 3.33 -4.41 4.98
C ILE A 107 1.82 -4.58 5.11
N HIS A 108 1.08 -3.99 4.18
CA HIS A 108 -0.37 -4.05 4.11
C HIS A 108 -0.82 -4.62 2.77
N PHE A 109 -2.04 -5.13 2.71
CA PHE A 109 -2.64 -5.54 1.46
C PHE A 109 -4.12 -5.17 1.36
N ARG A 110 -4.59 -5.01 0.12
CA ARG A 110 -6.01 -4.87 -0.20
C ARG A 110 -6.50 -6.16 -0.84
N GLU A 111 -7.59 -6.69 -0.30
CA GLU A 111 -8.26 -7.87 -0.80
C GLU A 111 -9.61 -7.49 -1.42
N GLU A 112 -9.87 -7.96 -2.62
CA GLU A 112 -11.14 -7.74 -3.32
C GLU A 112 -11.52 -9.02 -4.06
N LYS A 113 -12.77 -9.49 -3.88
CA LYS A 113 -13.27 -10.73 -4.52
C LYS A 113 -12.33 -11.93 -4.31
N ASN A 114 -11.89 -12.14 -3.06
CA ASN A 114 -10.96 -13.20 -2.65
C ASN A 114 -9.58 -13.16 -3.33
N ARG A 115 -9.17 -12.02 -3.90
CA ARG A 115 -7.84 -11.86 -4.48
C ARG A 115 -7.12 -10.67 -3.87
N ILE A 116 -5.82 -10.81 -3.66
CA ILE A 116 -4.95 -9.72 -3.23
C ILE A 116 -4.68 -8.86 -4.46
N LYS A 117 -5.22 -7.64 -4.45
CA LYS A 117 -5.13 -6.71 -5.58
C LYS A 117 -3.98 -5.72 -5.44
N GLU A 118 -3.60 -5.44 -4.21
CA GLU A 118 -2.52 -4.53 -3.90
C GLU A 118 -1.76 -4.98 -2.65
N ILE A 119 -0.44 -4.84 -2.69
CA ILE A 119 0.46 -4.95 -1.54
C ILE A 119 1.17 -3.61 -1.39
N ILE A 120 1.30 -3.13 -0.17
CA ILE A 120 1.94 -1.84 0.12
C ILE A 120 2.95 -2.03 1.24
N VAL A 121 4.21 -1.76 0.92
CA VAL A 121 5.32 -1.72 1.86
C VAL A 121 5.55 -0.25 2.25
N ASN A 122 5.63 0.00 3.55
CA ASN A 122 5.94 1.31 4.10
C ASN A 122 7.07 1.16 5.12
N VAL A 123 8.18 1.84 4.85
CA VAL A 123 9.33 1.98 5.73
C VAL A 123 9.39 3.43 6.17
N PHE A 124 9.46 3.67 7.47
CA PHE A 124 9.62 5.00 8.05
C PHE A 124 10.77 5.01 9.04
N SER A 125 11.75 5.87 8.82
CA SER A 125 12.92 6.00 9.68
C SER A 125 12.65 6.93 10.87
N LYS A 126 13.44 6.77 11.92
CA LYS A 126 13.47 7.71 13.05
C LYS A 126 13.80 9.15 12.61
N ASN A 127 14.58 9.32 11.53
CA ASN A 127 14.99 10.61 11.00
C ASN A 127 13.91 11.28 10.12
N LYS A 128 12.69 10.71 10.09
CA LYS A 128 11.56 11.19 9.29
C LYS A 128 11.74 10.98 7.78
N ASP A 129 12.58 10.03 7.38
CA ASP A 129 12.62 9.54 6.02
C ASP A 129 11.53 8.48 5.82
N ALA A 130 11.02 8.36 4.60
CA ALA A 130 10.06 7.33 4.28
C ALA A 130 10.28 6.76 2.88
N VAL A 131 10.15 5.44 2.78
CA VAL A 131 10.05 4.73 1.51
C VAL A 131 8.72 4.01 1.48
N MET A 132 7.95 4.23 0.41
CA MET A 132 6.66 3.61 0.21
C MET A 132 6.62 2.95 -1.16
N VAL A 133 6.34 1.65 -1.18
CA VAL A 133 6.23 0.86 -2.40
C VAL A 133 4.85 0.25 -2.47
N GLY A 134 4.08 0.59 -3.50
CA GLY A 134 2.81 -0.04 -3.79
C GLY A 134 2.88 -0.91 -5.03
N LEU A 135 2.49 -2.17 -4.87
CA LEU A 135 2.48 -3.19 -5.90
C LEU A 135 1.05 -3.49 -6.29
N LYS A 136 0.74 -3.41 -7.59
CA LYS A 136 -0.54 -3.91 -8.11
C LYS A 136 -0.40 -5.37 -8.52
N THR A 137 -1.20 -6.24 -7.90
CA THR A 137 -1.09 -7.70 -8.05
C THR A 137 -2.44 -8.34 -8.34
N ASN A 138 -2.45 -9.66 -8.55
CA ASN A 138 -3.66 -10.47 -8.66
C ASN A 138 -3.49 -11.86 -8.03
N LEU A 139 -3.02 -11.89 -6.78
CA LEU A 139 -2.68 -13.13 -6.08
C LEU A 139 -3.90 -13.76 -5.40
N THR A 140 -3.90 -15.08 -5.25
CA THR A 140 -4.72 -15.74 -4.22
C THR A 140 -4.10 -15.58 -2.84
N LYS A 141 -4.84 -15.98 -1.80
CA LYS A 141 -4.31 -16.01 -0.44
C LYS A 141 -3.23 -17.08 -0.29
N GLU A 142 -3.41 -18.22 -0.95
CA GLU A 142 -2.47 -19.33 -0.95
C GLU A 142 -1.15 -18.93 -1.61
N GLU A 143 -1.20 -18.23 -2.75
CA GLU A 143 -0.01 -17.69 -3.41
C GLU A 143 0.72 -16.69 -2.49
N LEU A 144 0.01 -15.75 -1.86
CA LEU A 144 0.60 -14.80 -0.91
C LEU A 144 1.22 -15.52 0.30
N ASN A 145 0.53 -16.51 0.87
CA ASN A 145 1.05 -17.28 2.00
C ASN A 145 2.30 -18.08 1.61
N THR A 146 2.33 -18.64 0.40
CA THR A 146 3.49 -19.36 -0.12
C THR A 146 4.69 -18.43 -0.21
N ILE A 147 4.52 -17.24 -0.81
CA ILE A 147 5.57 -16.22 -0.90
C ILE A 147 6.08 -15.85 0.49
N ILE A 148 5.19 -15.54 1.44
CA ILE A 148 5.59 -15.17 2.80
C ILE A 148 6.30 -16.32 3.52
N SER A 149 5.84 -17.56 3.35
CA SER A 149 6.45 -18.72 4.02
C SER A 149 7.85 -19.05 3.53
N LYS A 150 8.19 -18.62 2.30
CA LYS A 150 9.54 -18.71 1.75
C LYS A 150 10.45 -17.59 2.27
N THR A 151 9.90 -16.59 2.97
CA THR A 151 10.67 -15.50 3.57
C THR A 151 10.76 -15.67 5.10
N ASP A 152 11.89 -15.32 5.71
CA ASP A 152 12.11 -15.37 7.16
C ASP A 152 11.37 -14.26 7.96
N ILE A 153 10.19 -13.84 7.50
CA ILE A 153 9.47 -12.71 8.07
C ILE A 153 8.50 -13.17 9.16
N LYS A 154 8.70 -12.70 10.40
CA LYS A 154 7.76 -12.91 11.51
C LYS A 154 6.45 -12.14 11.27
N LEU A 155 5.36 -12.88 11.08
CA LEU A 155 4.00 -12.35 10.88
C LEU A 155 3.51 -11.54 12.08
N ALA A 156 2.73 -10.49 11.84
CA ALA A 156 2.05 -9.78 12.92
C ALA A 156 0.98 -10.69 13.54
N SER A 157 1.08 -10.96 14.85
CA SER A 157 0.04 -11.66 15.62
C SER A 157 -1.29 -10.92 15.47
N LYS A 158 -2.37 -11.68 15.23
CA LYS A 158 -3.75 -11.22 15.31
C LYS A 158 -4.06 -10.62 16.69
#